data_AF-A0A3C1P127-F1
#
_entry.id   AF-A0A3C1P127-F1
#
_cell.length_a   1.000
_cell.length_b   1.000
_cell.length_c   1.000
_cell.angle_alpha   90.00
_cell.angle_beta   90.00
_cell.angle_gamma   90.00
#
_symmetry.space_group_name_H-M   'P 1'
#
loop_
_entity.id
_entity.type
_entity.pdbx_description
1 polymer ?
#
loop_
_entity_poly.entity_id
_entity_poly.type
_entity_poly.pdbx_seq_one_letter_code
_entity_poly.pdbx_strand_id
1 'polypeptide(L)'
;MPLRVDRQVTVAGTNVSVTDKVTNTSAEAVRFMWGHHPGFGGDLLDGGASIEIAGRRVRTDSDFDPPRNALAPGVTAEWPTVAGRRGGAVDLRSPVYGQSAFACVDELTEGRASIRRADGRLAAELRWDADTFPCVWLWEELGGTTSSPWFGRGEVVGIEPCSTWPGHGLHRALEEGAPVIELAAGEAKVGWVSLGVTAILS
;
A
#
# COMPACT_ATOMS: atom_id res chain seq x y z
N MET A 1 -2.90 -16.88 -16.09
CA MET A 1 -1.66 -17.16 -15.32
C MET A 1 -1.88 -18.44 -14.52
N PRO A 2 -1.00 -19.46 -14.62
CA PRO A 2 -1.23 -20.78 -14.01
C PRO A 2 -0.80 -20.80 -12.53
N LEU A 3 -1.39 -19.90 -11.73
CA LEU A 3 -1.22 -19.86 -10.28
C LEU A 3 -2.54 -20.25 -9.61
N ARG A 4 -2.48 -21.11 -8.60
CA ARG A 4 -3.57 -21.34 -7.66
C ARG A 4 -3.31 -20.55 -6.39
N VAL A 5 -4.32 -19.84 -5.90
CA VAL A 5 -4.27 -19.13 -4.61
C VAL A 5 -5.22 -19.81 -3.65
N ASP A 6 -4.68 -20.31 -2.55
CA ASP A 6 -5.43 -20.83 -1.42
C ASP A 6 -5.42 -19.76 -0.30
N ARG A 7 -6.57 -19.16 0.01
CA ARG A 7 -6.72 -18.07 1.00
C ARG A 7 -7.41 -18.55 2.26
N GLN A 8 -6.81 -18.24 3.41
CA GLN A 8 -7.43 -18.37 4.72
C GLN A 8 -7.65 -16.99 5.34
N VAL A 9 -8.85 -16.74 5.84
CA VAL A 9 -9.19 -15.54 6.60
C VAL A 9 -9.60 -15.94 8.01
N THR A 10 -8.97 -15.33 9.01
CA THR A 10 -9.24 -15.60 10.43
C THR A 10 -9.63 -14.29 11.10
N VAL A 11 -10.67 -14.34 11.93
CA VAL A 11 -11.09 -13.21 12.77
C VAL A 11 -10.98 -13.63 14.23
N ALA A 12 -10.26 -12.85 15.03
CA ALA A 12 -10.06 -13.09 16.45
C ALA A 12 -10.07 -11.76 17.22
N GLY A 13 -11.12 -11.53 18.02
CA GLY A 13 -11.31 -10.25 18.71
C GLY A 13 -11.40 -9.10 17.71
N THR A 14 -10.49 -8.13 17.84
CA THR A 14 -10.40 -6.96 16.95
C THR A 14 -9.38 -7.13 15.82
N ASN A 15 -8.89 -8.35 15.59
CA ASN A 15 -7.92 -8.66 14.55
C ASN A 15 -8.54 -9.49 13.42
N VAL A 16 -8.21 -9.14 12.19
CA VAL A 16 -8.45 -9.93 10.98
C VAL A 16 -7.10 -10.27 10.35
N SER A 17 -6.83 -11.55 10.14
CA SER A 17 -5.62 -12.00 9.45
C SER A 17 -6.00 -12.73 8.17
N VAL A 18 -5.21 -12.50 7.12
CA VAL A 18 -5.29 -13.16 5.83
C VAL A 18 -3.96 -13.86 5.58
N THR A 19 -4.01 -15.16 5.36
CA THR A 19 -2.85 -15.95 4.92
C THR A 19 -3.17 -16.56 3.58
N ASP A 20 -2.28 -16.34 2.63
CA ASP A 20 -2.42 -16.78 1.26
C ASP A 20 -1.26 -17.70 0.92
N LYS A 21 -1.56 -18.81 0.24
CA LYS A 21 -0.56 -19.68 -0.40
C LYS A 21 -0.75 -19.62 -1.91
N VAL A 22 0.28 -19.16 -2.61
CA VAL A 22 0.31 -19.13 -4.08
C VAL A 22 1.14 -20.30 -4.58
N THR A 23 0.58 -21.12 -5.44
CA THR A 23 1.25 -22.31 -6.02
C THR A 23 1.30 -22.19 -7.54
N ASN A 24 2.47 -22.41 -8.15
CA ASN A 24 2.62 -22.53 -9.60
C ASN A 24 2.17 -23.92 -10.05
N THR A 25 1.09 -23.98 -10.84
CA THR A 25 0.50 -25.24 -11.32
C THR A 25 0.94 -25.60 -12.73
N SER A 26 1.92 -24.89 -13.29
CA SER A 26 2.48 -25.18 -14.62
C SER A 26 3.80 -25.96 -14.55
N ALA A 27 4.29 -26.36 -15.72
CA ALA A 27 5.60 -27.00 -15.88
C ALA A 27 6.76 -25.99 -16.06
N GLU A 28 6.46 -24.69 -16.14
CA GLU A 28 7.43 -23.62 -16.38
C GLU A 28 7.51 -22.68 -15.18
N ALA A 29 8.61 -21.93 -15.07
CA ALA A 29 8.71 -20.87 -14.06
C ALA A 29 7.72 -19.73 -14.36
N VAL A 30 7.12 -19.15 -13.32
CA VAL A 30 6.14 -18.05 -13.44
C VAL A 30 6.60 -16.87 -12.61
N ARG A 31 6.64 -15.69 -13.24
CA ARG A 31 6.85 -14.40 -12.57
C ARG A 31 5.54 -13.68 -12.34
N PHE A 32 5.38 -13.06 -11.18
CA PHE A 32 4.20 -12.29 -10.83
C PHE A 32 4.51 -11.23 -9.77
N MET A 33 3.61 -10.27 -9.67
CA MET A 33 3.52 -9.33 -8.55
C MET A 33 2.41 -9.77 -7.62
N TRP A 34 2.60 -9.52 -6.33
CA TRP A 34 1.65 -9.91 -5.31
C TRP A 34 1.58 -8.83 -4.23
N GLY A 35 0.37 -8.51 -3.79
CA GLY A 35 0.16 -7.59 -2.68
C GLY A 35 -1.22 -7.73 -2.08
N HIS A 36 -1.41 -7.03 -0.97
CA HIS A 36 -2.69 -6.86 -0.29
C HIS A 36 -3.08 -5.38 -0.34
N HIS A 37 -4.37 -5.09 -0.58
CA HIS A 37 -4.85 -3.73 -0.86
C HIS A 37 -5.84 -3.21 0.19
N PRO A 38 -5.50 -3.17 1.50
CA PRO A 38 -6.41 -2.66 2.51
C PRO A 38 -6.58 -1.14 2.35
N GLY A 39 -7.84 -0.72 2.23
CA GLY A 39 -8.23 0.69 2.17
C GLY A 39 -8.88 1.14 3.48
N PHE A 40 -8.53 2.34 3.92
CA PHE A 40 -9.02 2.97 5.15
C PHE A 40 -9.79 4.25 4.81
N GLY A 41 -10.95 4.43 5.42
CA GLY A 41 -11.85 5.53 5.14
C GLY A 41 -12.87 5.76 6.25
N GLY A 42 -13.87 6.60 5.97
CA GLY A 42 -14.97 6.91 6.88
C GLY A 42 -14.48 7.39 8.23
N ASP A 43 -15.00 6.81 9.31
CA ASP A 43 -14.64 7.13 10.68
C ASP A 43 -13.13 7.29 10.88
N LEU A 44 -12.28 6.42 10.36
CA LEU A 44 -10.84 6.52 10.65
C LEU A 44 -10.19 7.82 10.12
N LEU A 45 -10.77 8.43 9.07
CA LEU A 45 -10.28 9.67 8.47
C LEU A 45 -11.04 10.92 8.97
N ASP A 46 -12.17 10.74 9.65
CA ASP A 46 -12.95 11.85 10.22
C ASP A 46 -12.13 12.62 11.28
N GLY A 47 -11.97 13.93 11.07
CA GLY A 47 -11.13 14.78 11.91
C GLY A 47 -9.62 14.68 11.62
N GLY A 48 -9.22 14.05 10.50
CA GLY A 48 -7.83 13.88 10.09
C GLY A 48 -7.18 12.64 10.69
N ALA A 49 -6.11 12.17 10.07
CA ALA A 49 -5.39 10.98 10.47
C ALA A 49 -3.87 11.15 10.35
N SER A 50 -3.13 10.31 11.08
CA SER A 50 -1.68 10.17 10.97
C SER A 50 -1.31 8.75 10.56
N ILE A 51 -0.39 8.62 9.60
CA ILE A 51 0.14 7.35 9.08
C ILE A 51 1.57 7.18 9.57
N GLU A 52 1.92 5.96 9.95
CA GLU A 52 3.29 5.53 10.22
C GLU A 52 3.57 4.25 9.42
N ILE A 53 4.73 4.18 8.76
CA ILE A 53 5.19 3.00 8.02
C ILE A 53 6.64 2.74 8.44
N ALA A 54 6.97 1.49 8.77
CA ALA A 54 8.31 1.09 9.18
C ALA A 54 9.28 0.96 7.99
N GLY A 55 9.42 2.03 7.20
CA GLY A 55 10.30 2.13 6.04
C GLY A 55 11.17 3.39 6.06
N ARG A 56 12.16 3.45 5.17
CA ARG A 56 13.18 4.51 5.18
C ARG A 56 13.19 5.35 3.92
N ARG A 57 12.66 4.82 2.82
CA ARG A 57 12.70 5.50 1.52
C ARG A 57 11.30 5.58 0.94
N VAL A 58 11.02 6.70 0.29
CA VAL A 58 9.82 6.91 -0.52
C VAL A 58 10.18 7.14 -1.97
N ARG A 59 9.40 6.55 -2.87
CA ARG A 59 9.46 6.72 -4.33
C ARG A 59 8.11 7.16 -4.83
N THR A 60 8.09 8.18 -5.66
CA THR A 60 6.91 8.61 -6.40
C THR A 60 7.00 8.10 -7.81
N ASP A 61 5.86 7.77 -8.37
CA ASP A 61 5.78 7.16 -9.67
C ASP A 61 5.90 8.24 -10.76
N SER A 62 6.70 8.00 -11.80
CA SER A 62 6.82 8.93 -12.92
C SER A 62 5.56 8.97 -13.80
N ASP A 63 4.81 7.86 -13.83
CA ASP A 63 3.64 7.67 -14.68
C ASP A 63 2.32 7.94 -13.92
N PHE A 64 2.37 8.22 -12.60
CA PHE A 64 1.19 8.61 -11.80
C PHE A 64 1.08 10.13 -11.65
N ASP A 65 0.42 10.78 -12.61
CA ASP A 65 0.23 12.23 -12.63
C ASP A 65 -1.24 12.64 -12.87
N PRO A 66 -2.16 12.40 -11.92
CA PRO A 66 -3.48 13.00 -12.00
C PRO A 66 -3.42 14.50 -11.62
N PRO A 67 -4.39 15.32 -12.08
CA PRO A 67 -4.36 16.78 -11.89
C PRO A 67 -4.25 17.26 -10.43
N ARG A 68 -4.69 16.43 -9.47
CA ARG A 68 -4.69 16.71 -8.04
C ARG A 68 -3.66 15.88 -7.25
N ASN A 69 -2.62 15.37 -7.91
CA ASN A 69 -1.46 14.83 -7.21
C ASN A 69 -0.54 15.96 -6.75
N ALA A 70 -0.33 16.06 -5.44
CA ALA A 70 0.55 17.07 -4.85
C ALA A 70 2.04 16.70 -4.97
N LEU A 71 2.36 15.43 -5.24
CA LEU A 71 3.72 14.91 -5.26
C LEU A 71 4.40 15.21 -6.60
N ALA A 72 5.69 15.54 -6.57
CA ALA A 72 6.50 15.61 -7.77
C ALA A 72 6.72 14.19 -8.32
N PRO A 73 6.50 13.92 -9.62
CA PRO A 73 6.61 12.58 -10.19
C PRO A 73 8.06 12.11 -10.31
N GLY A 74 8.30 10.80 -10.18
CA GLY A 74 9.61 10.17 -10.41
C GLY A 74 10.70 10.53 -9.39
N VAL A 75 10.33 11.04 -8.22
CA VAL A 75 11.26 11.44 -7.15
C VAL A 75 11.49 10.29 -6.17
N THR A 76 12.74 10.14 -5.74
CA THR A 76 13.15 9.32 -4.58
C THR A 76 13.60 10.23 -3.44
N ALA A 77 13.14 9.98 -2.22
CA ALA A 77 13.48 10.75 -1.02
C ALA A 77 13.48 9.88 0.24
N GLU A 78 13.91 10.45 1.37
CA GLU A 78 13.80 9.82 2.69
C GLU A 78 12.35 9.87 3.18
N TRP A 79 11.81 8.74 3.62
CA TRP A 79 10.49 8.71 4.24
C TRP A 79 10.49 9.57 5.51
N PRO A 80 9.48 10.43 5.76
CA PRO A 80 8.19 10.51 5.08
C PRO A 80 8.01 11.68 4.11
N THR A 81 9.10 12.39 3.78
CA THR A 81 8.99 13.69 3.09
C THR A 81 9.41 13.58 1.63
N VAL A 82 8.57 14.08 0.74
CA VAL A 82 8.86 14.13 -0.70
C VAL A 82 8.68 15.54 -1.26
N ALA A 83 9.38 15.86 -2.35
CA ALA A 83 9.21 17.12 -3.04
C ALA A 83 7.78 17.25 -3.58
N GLY A 84 7.17 18.42 -3.37
CA GLY A 84 5.86 18.76 -3.94
C GLY A 84 5.98 19.18 -5.40
N ARG A 85 4.98 18.85 -6.22
CA ARG A 85 4.90 19.26 -7.63
C ARG A 85 4.99 20.77 -7.84
N ARG A 86 4.41 21.54 -6.91
CA ARG A 86 4.37 23.01 -6.97
C ARG A 86 5.49 23.66 -6.14
N GLY A 87 6.54 22.89 -5.84
CA GLY A 87 7.59 23.27 -4.90
C GLY A 87 7.21 22.97 -3.45
N GLY A 88 8.19 23.10 -2.56
CA GLY A 88 8.06 22.74 -1.15
C GLY A 88 8.14 21.23 -0.90
N ALA A 89 7.83 20.85 0.33
CA ALA A 89 7.90 19.48 0.83
C ALA A 89 6.51 19.01 1.27
N VAL A 90 6.17 17.77 0.97
CA VAL A 90 4.92 17.09 1.37
C VAL A 90 5.28 15.99 2.36
N ASP A 91 4.66 16.02 3.54
CA ASP A 91 4.78 14.98 4.56
C ASP A 91 3.64 13.96 4.36
N LEU A 92 3.99 12.76 3.96
CA LEU A 92 3.03 11.69 3.64
C LEU A 92 2.41 11.02 4.87
N ARG A 93 2.80 11.42 6.09
CA ARG A 93 2.13 10.94 7.32
C ARG A 93 0.75 11.55 7.51
N SER A 94 0.43 12.64 6.84
CA SER A 94 -0.84 13.37 7.04
C SER A 94 -1.65 13.38 5.75
N PRO A 95 -2.71 12.55 5.63
CA PRO A 95 -3.54 12.53 4.44
C PRO A 95 -4.20 13.88 4.19
N VAL A 96 -4.24 14.30 2.92
CA VAL A 96 -4.76 15.62 2.53
C VAL A 96 -6.01 15.46 1.67
N TYR A 97 -7.13 16.02 2.14
CA TYR A 97 -8.37 16.04 1.35
C TYR A 97 -8.22 16.87 0.07
N GLY A 98 -8.90 16.43 -0.98
CA GLY A 98 -8.82 16.98 -2.33
C GLY A 98 -7.64 16.46 -3.15
N GLN A 99 -6.94 15.42 -2.67
CA GLN A 99 -5.77 14.81 -3.31
C GLN A 99 -6.12 13.47 -3.96
N SER A 100 -5.40 13.17 -5.04
CA SER A 100 -5.27 11.82 -5.60
C SER A 100 -3.77 11.57 -5.78
N ALA A 101 -3.19 10.70 -4.96
CA ALA A 101 -1.74 10.54 -4.88
C ALA A 101 -1.34 9.08 -4.74
N PHE A 102 -0.11 8.79 -5.15
CA PHE A 102 0.48 7.47 -5.07
C PHE A 102 1.98 7.59 -4.83
N ALA A 103 2.47 6.83 -3.86
CA ALA A 103 3.88 6.67 -3.56
C ALA A 103 4.15 5.24 -3.11
N CYS A 104 5.40 4.81 -3.15
CA CYS A 104 5.83 3.57 -2.53
C CYS A 104 6.86 3.86 -1.44
N VAL A 105 6.65 3.22 -0.30
CA VAL A 105 7.62 3.17 0.79
C VAL A 105 8.33 1.83 0.73
N ASP A 106 9.66 1.83 0.75
CA ASP A 106 10.49 0.64 0.78
C ASP A 106 11.66 0.78 1.76
N GLU A 107 12.61 -0.16 1.70
CA GLU A 107 13.66 -0.33 2.71
C GLU A 107 13.07 -0.54 4.11
N LEU A 108 12.05 -1.40 4.18
CA LEU A 108 11.33 -1.72 5.40
C LEU A 108 12.26 -2.32 6.46
N THR A 109 12.12 -1.87 7.70
CA THR A 109 12.79 -2.47 8.87
C THR A 109 11.95 -3.60 9.48
N GLU A 110 10.63 -3.55 9.29
CA GLU A 110 9.68 -4.61 9.62
C GLU A 110 8.41 -4.45 8.77
N GLY A 111 7.62 -5.51 8.67
CA GLY A 111 6.32 -5.46 8.01
C GLY A 111 5.28 -4.85 8.93
N ARG A 112 5.32 -3.52 9.12
CA ARG A 112 4.41 -2.79 10.01
C ARG A 112 4.03 -1.42 9.46
N ALA A 113 2.74 -1.10 9.58
CA ALA A 113 2.20 0.23 9.34
C ALA A 113 1.01 0.49 10.27
N SER A 114 0.69 1.76 10.50
CA SER A 114 -0.51 2.12 11.24
C SER A 114 -1.10 3.41 10.71
N ILE A 115 -2.42 3.54 10.87
CA ILE A 115 -3.15 4.77 10.64
C ILE A 115 -4.02 5.05 11.86
N ARG A 116 -3.98 6.27 12.35
CA ARG A 116 -4.64 6.68 13.60
C ARG A 116 -5.39 7.98 13.39
N ARG A 117 -6.65 8.04 13.81
CA ARG A 117 -7.42 9.28 13.84
C ARG A 117 -6.73 10.31 14.74
N ALA A 118 -6.78 11.59 14.39
CA ALA A 118 -6.08 12.65 15.10
C ALA A 118 -6.42 12.74 16.60
N ASP A 119 -7.65 12.41 16.99
CA ASP A 119 -8.10 12.38 18.39
C ASP A 119 -7.62 11.15 19.19
N GLY A 120 -6.97 10.19 18.52
CA GLY A 120 -6.47 8.94 19.11
C GLY A 120 -7.54 7.91 19.47
N ARG A 121 -8.81 8.14 19.15
CA ARG A 121 -9.92 7.27 19.55
C ARG A 121 -10.10 6.04 18.65
N LEU A 122 -9.57 6.09 17.43
CA LEU A 122 -9.62 4.99 16.47
C LEU A 122 -8.26 4.83 15.79
N ALA A 123 -7.79 3.59 15.72
CA ALA A 123 -6.54 3.25 15.04
C ALA A 123 -6.64 1.88 14.37
N ALA A 124 -5.92 1.73 13.27
CA ALA A 124 -5.65 0.47 12.61
C ALA A 124 -4.15 0.22 12.56
N GLU A 125 -3.73 -0.99 12.89
CA GLU A 125 -2.36 -1.47 12.75
C GLU A 125 -2.31 -2.66 11.79
N LEU A 126 -1.46 -2.54 10.78
CA LEU A 126 -1.12 -3.60 9.84
C LEU A 126 0.21 -4.24 10.25
N ARG A 127 0.25 -5.56 10.20
CA ARG A 127 1.48 -6.37 10.25
C ARG A 127 1.51 -7.37 9.11
N TRP A 128 2.67 -7.67 8.56
CA TRP A 128 2.80 -8.63 7.46
C TRP A 128 4.18 -9.27 7.39
N ASP A 129 4.30 -10.26 6.50
CA ASP A 129 5.57 -10.86 6.09
C ASP A 129 6.37 -9.93 5.18
N ALA A 130 7.35 -9.22 5.72
CA ALA A 130 8.20 -8.29 4.97
C ALA A 130 9.11 -8.98 3.94
N ASP A 131 9.40 -10.28 4.11
CA ASP A 131 10.22 -11.04 3.16
C ASP A 131 9.44 -11.32 1.87
N THR A 132 8.11 -11.44 1.97
CA THR A 132 7.22 -11.58 0.83
C THR A 132 6.77 -10.23 0.28
N PHE A 133 6.56 -9.25 1.15
CA PHE A 133 6.09 -7.91 0.80
C PHE A 133 7.04 -6.81 1.32
N PRO A 134 8.18 -6.57 0.64
CA PRO A 134 9.23 -5.65 1.07
C PRO A 134 8.93 -4.18 0.76
N CYS A 135 7.77 -3.87 0.19
CA CYS A 135 7.32 -2.51 -0.05
C CYS A 135 5.89 -2.28 0.43
N VAL A 136 5.51 -1.01 0.54
CA VAL A 136 4.13 -0.56 0.76
C VAL A 136 3.77 0.42 -0.35
N TRP A 137 2.71 0.17 -1.09
CA TRP A 137 2.07 1.22 -1.89
C TRP A 137 1.18 2.06 -0.97
N LEU A 138 1.43 3.36 -0.95
CA LEU A 138 0.63 4.35 -0.25
C LEU A 138 -0.20 5.10 -1.30
N TRP A 139 -1.50 4.81 -1.31
CA TRP A 139 -2.44 5.39 -2.26
C TRP A 139 -3.45 6.28 -1.54
N GLU A 140 -3.77 7.43 -2.12
CA GLU A 140 -4.80 8.32 -1.62
C GLU A 140 -5.79 8.64 -2.74
N GLU A 141 -7.07 8.50 -2.46
CA GLU A 141 -8.15 9.10 -3.24
C GLU A 141 -9.13 9.75 -2.26
N LEU A 142 -8.85 11.01 -1.95
CA LEU A 142 -9.55 11.80 -0.92
C LEU A 142 -10.35 12.94 -1.56
N GLY A 143 -11.02 12.63 -2.68
CA GLY A 143 -11.80 13.59 -3.46
C GLY A 143 -10.97 14.32 -4.53
N GLY A 144 -9.76 13.80 -4.83
CA GLY A 144 -8.89 14.33 -5.86
C GLY A 144 -9.44 14.14 -7.27
N THR A 145 -10.12 13.02 -7.52
CA THR A 145 -10.66 12.70 -8.84
C THR A 145 -12.13 13.13 -8.95
N THR A 146 -12.38 14.18 -9.74
CA THR A 146 -13.74 14.75 -9.92
C THR A 146 -14.52 14.11 -11.07
N SER A 147 -13.87 13.36 -11.94
CA SER A 147 -14.52 12.57 -12.99
C SER A 147 -15.08 11.26 -12.44
N SER A 148 -15.88 10.58 -13.27
CA SER A 148 -16.26 9.17 -13.03
C SER A 148 -15.00 8.31 -12.79
N PRO A 149 -15.04 7.29 -11.90
CA PRO A 149 -16.18 6.89 -11.07
C PRO A 149 -16.29 7.61 -9.72
N TRP A 150 -15.33 8.48 -9.38
CA TRP A 150 -15.19 9.02 -8.03
C TRP A 150 -16.04 10.26 -7.77
N PHE A 151 -16.28 11.09 -8.79
CA PHE A 151 -17.10 12.32 -8.68
C PHE A 151 -16.71 13.25 -7.52
N GLY A 152 -15.43 13.25 -7.12
CA GLY A 152 -14.90 14.03 -6.00
C GLY A 152 -15.31 13.51 -4.62
N ARG A 153 -15.85 12.27 -4.53
CA ARG A 153 -16.38 11.66 -3.30
C ARG A 153 -15.53 10.51 -2.78
N GLY A 154 -14.33 10.32 -3.33
CA GLY A 154 -13.37 9.37 -2.79
C GLY A 154 -13.00 9.74 -1.35
N GLU A 155 -12.97 8.75 -0.48
CA GLU A 155 -12.48 8.87 0.89
C GLU A 155 -11.78 7.57 1.26
N VAL A 156 -10.57 7.39 0.69
CA VAL A 156 -9.77 6.20 0.94
C VAL A 156 -8.28 6.52 0.96
N VAL A 157 -7.60 5.94 1.94
CA VAL A 157 -6.15 5.77 2.02
C VAL A 157 -5.85 4.28 1.91
N GLY A 158 -5.10 3.86 0.89
CA GLY A 158 -4.54 2.52 0.78
C GLY A 158 -3.16 2.45 1.43
N ILE A 159 -2.95 1.46 2.31
CA ILE A 159 -1.61 1.12 2.85
C ILE A 159 -1.36 -0.34 2.49
N GLU A 160 -0.65 -0.57 1.39
CA GLU A 160 -0.77 -1.81 0.62
C GLU A 160 0.57 -2.55 0.58
N PRO A 161 0.79 -3.56 1.46
CA PRO A 161 1.97 -4.40 1.39
C PRO A 161 2.08 -5.07 0.00
N CYS A 162 3.22 -4.88 -0.64
CA CYS A 162 3.48 -5.29 -2.01
C CYS A 162 4.83 -6.00 -2.15
N SER A 163 4.93 -6.91 -3.12
CA SER A 163 6.17 -7.59 -3.50
C SER A 163 7.11 -6.68 -4.31
N THR A 164 6.56 -5.66 -4.96
CA THR A 164 7.17 -5.00 -6.12
C THR A 164 6.75 -3.54 -6.23
N TRP A 165 7.67 -2.71 -6.71
CA TRP A 165 7.45 -1.35 -7.19
C TRP A 165 7.94 -1.28 -8.65
N PRO A 166 7.33 -0.54 -9.60
CA PRO A 166 6.17 0.35 -9.46
C PRO A 166 4.81 -0.35 -9.50
N GLY A 167 3.74 0.43 -9.29
CA GLY A 167 2.34 -0.02 -9.29
C GLY A 167 1.76 -0.34 -10.68
N HIS A 168 2.53 -0.16 -11.76
CA HIS A 168 2.07 -0.27 -13.16
C HIS A 168 2.09 -1.68 -13.75
N GLY A 169 2.12 -2.70 -12.90
CA GLY A 169 2.07 -4.09 -13.30
C GLY A 169 3.41 -4.67 -13.76
N LEU A 170 3.40 -5.98 -14.03
CA LEU A 170 4.61 -6.80 -14.12
C LEU A 170 5.55 -6.38 -15.24
N HIS A 171 5.01 -5.93 -16.38
CA HIS A 171 5.82 -5.55 -17.52
C HIS A 171 6.72 -4.35 -17.19
N ARG A 172 6.16 -3.27 -16.63
CA ARG A 172 6.91 -2.09 -16.21
C ARG A 172 7.91 -2.41 -15.11
N ALA A 173 7.50 -3.20 -14.11
CA ALA A 173 8.40 -3.66 -13.06
C ALA A 173 9.64 -4.38 -13.63
N LEU A 174 9.47 -5.22 -14.65
CA LEU A 174 10.59 -5.88 -15.32
C LEU A 174 11.47 -4.91 -16.12
N GLU A 175 10.87 -3.94 -16.83
CA GLU A 175 11.62 -2.90 -17.56
C GLU A 175 12.48 -2.05 -16.62
N GLU A 176 11.98 -1.73 -15.43
CA GLU A 176 12.68 -0.95 -14.41
C GLU A 176 13.64 -1.79 -13.53
N GLY A 177 13.73 -3.10 -13.78
CA GLY A 177 14.60 -4.00 -13.03
C GLY A 177 14.16 -4.22 -11.58
N ALA A 178 12.88 -4.03 -11.29
CA ALA A 178 12.33 -4.20 -9.96
C ALA A 178 12.24 -5.68 -9.54
N PRO A 179 12.32 -5.97 -8.23
CA PRO A 179 12.14 -7.32 -7.73
C PRO A 179 10.71 -7.81 -8.01
N VAL A 180 10.59 -9.01 -8.55
CA VAL A 180 9.32 -9.72 -8.78
C VAL A 180 9.41 -11.10 -8.15
N ILE A 181 8.27 -11.70 -7.82
CA ILE A 181 8.26 -13.08 -7.34
C ILE A 181 8.37 -13.99 -8.54
N GLU A 182 9.28 -14.96 -8.48
CA GLU A 182 9.39 -16.07 -9.42
C GLU A 182 9.14 -17.38 -8.65
N LEU A 183 8.28 -18.24 -9.19
CA LEU A 183 8.07 -19.60 -8.67
C LEU A 183 8.41 -20.61 -9.75
N ALA A 184 9.26 -21.57 -9.43
CA ALA A 184 9.53 -22.73 -10.28
C ALA A 184 8.27 -23.61 -10.43
N ALA A 185 8.33 -24.58 -11.35
CA ALA A 185 7.26 -25.54 -11.57
C ALA A 185 6.89 -26.28 -10.27
N GLY A 186 5.61 -26.21 -9.88
CA GLY A 186 5.11 -26.84 -8.64
C GLY A 186 5.48 -26.13 -7.34
N GLU A 187 6.28 -25.06 -7.38
CA GLU A 187 6.68 -24.32 -6.18
C GLU A 187 5.50 -23.53 -5.60
N ALA A 188 5.53 -23.33 -4.28
CA ALA A 188 4.57 -22.49 -3.60
C ALA A 188 5.25 -21.52 -2.63
N LYS A 189 4.68 -20.32 -2.52
CA LYS A 189 5.08 -19.32 -1.52
C LYS A 189 3.86 -18.92 -0.68
N VAL A 190 4.12 -18.66 0.59
CA VAL A 190 3.12 -18.22 1.57
C VAL A 190 3.43 -16.78 1.95
N GLY A 191 2.39 -16.00 2.16
CA GLY A 191 2.43 -14.61 2.58
C GLY A 191 1.22 -14.34 3.44
N TRP A 192 1.39 -13.46 4.43
CA TRP A 192 0.31 -13.11 5.35
C TRP A 192 0.29 -11.62 5.65
N VAL A 193 -0.90 -11.13 5.96
CA VAL A 193 -1.16 -9.79 6.50
C VAL A 193 -2.16 -9.90 7.64
N SER A 194 -2.03 -9.07 8.65
CA SER A 194 -2.95 -8.95 9.76
C SER A 194 -3.29 -7.49 10.00
N LEU A 195 -4.55 -7.21 10.23
CA LEU A 195 -5.09 -5.91 10.58
C LEU A 195 -5.72 -5.99 11.97
N GLY A 196 -5.20 -5.19 12.90
CA GLY A 196 -5.79 -4.98 14.21
C GLY A 196 -6.46 -3.61 14.30
N VAL A 197 -7.64 -3.54 14.90
CA VAL A 197 -8.35 -2.27 15.15
C VAL A 197 -8.41 -2.01 16.65
N THR A 198 -8.13 -0.77 17.05
CA THR A 198 -8.29 -0.30 18.42
C THR A 198 -9.26 0.87 18.45
N ALA A 199 -10.27 0.79 19.32
CA ALA A 199 -11.21 1.87 19.57
C ALA A 199 -11.25 2.19 21.07
N ILE A 200 -11.12 3.46 21.43
CA ILE A 200 -11.30 3.94 22.81
C ILE A 200 -12.74 4.47 22.91
N LEU A 201 -13.60 3.64 23.52
CA LEU A 201 -14.97 4.04 23.85
C LEU A 201 -14.95 4.94 25.08
N SER A 202 -15.67 6.06 24.99
CA SER A 202 -15.93 7.01 26.09
C SER A 202 -17.17 6.61 26.86
#